data_AF-A0AAD7MCL6-F1
#
_entry.id   AF-A0AAD7MCL6-F1
#
_cell.length_a   1.000
_cell.length_b   1.000
_cell.length_c   1.000
_cell.angle_alpha   90.00
_cell.angle_beta   90.00
_cell.angle_gamma   90.00
#
_symmetry.space_group_name_H-M   'P 1'
#
loop_
_entity.id
_entity.type
_entity.pdbx_description
1 polymer ?
#
loop_
_entity_poly.entity_id
_entity_poly.type
_entity_poly.pdbx_seq_one_letter_code
_entity_poly.pdbx_strand_id
1 'polypeptide(L)'
;MQRRKLLQRASYKVKRKNFDSVAARFATVSAAAIHAVSERISKGDVKTAHSEEERMVLDLMREVNLINAHVYGSPQSKLIMRNEIRALMMDKGLPSFYITINPADIYNPLV
;
A
#
# COMPACT_ATOMS: atom_id res chain seq x y z
N MET A 1 -19.24 -10.44 -4.89
CA MET A 1 -19.18 -9.08 -5.49
C MET A 1 -18.00 -8.20 -5.02
N GLN A 2 -17.43 -8.45 -3.83
CA GLN A 2 -16.39 -7.60 -3.22
C GLN A 2 -15.01 -7.68 -3.89
N ARG A 3 -14.56 -8.89 -4.30
CA ARG A 3 -13.22 -9.10 -4.90
C ARG A 3 -13.03 -8.42 -6.25
N ARG A 4 -14.04 -8.45 -7.13
CA ARG A 4 -13.98 -7.77 -8.44
C ARG A 4 -13.87 -6.26 -8.32
N LYS A 5 -14.68 -5.64 -7.43
CA LYS A 5 -14.63 -4.19 -7.16
C LYS A 5 -13.30 -3.77 -6.52
N LEU A 6 -12.70 -4.63 -5.69
CA LEU A 6 -11.37 -4.40 -5.10
C LEU A 6 -10.26 -4.40 -6.17
N LEU A 7 -10.30 -5.34 -7.11
CA LEU A 7 -9.29 -5.43 -8.17
C LEU A 7 -9.39 -4.26 -9.17
N GLN A 8 -10.61 -3.78 -9.46
CA GLN A 8 -10.81 -2.59 -10.33
C GLN A 8 -10.21 -1.30 -9.78
N ARG A 9 -9.91 -1.24 -8.48
CA ARG A 9 -9.35 -0.06 -7.79
C ARG A 9 -7.95 -0.31 -7.23
N ALA A 10 -7.33 -1.43 -7.58
CA ALA A 10 -5.97 -1.72 -7.18
C ALA A 10 -5.01 -0.86 -8.00
N SER A 11 -4.08 -0.18 -7.32
CA SER A 11 -2.97 0.50 -7.95
C SER A 11 -1.66 -0.15 -7.53
N TYR A 12 -0.66 -0.10 -8.41
CA TYR A 12 0.63 -0.71 -8.16
C TYR A 12 1.62 0.36 -7.68
N LYS A 13 2.37 0.08 -6.61
CA LYS A 13 3.49 0.92 -6.14
C LYS A 13 4.82 0.29 -6.52
N VAL A 14 5.76 1.15 -6.88
CA VAL A 14 7.17 0.82 -6.96
C VAL A 14 7.96 1.91 -6.24
N LYS A 15 9.16 1.59 -5.75
CA LYS A 15 10.11 2.61 -5.26
C LYS A 15 10.48 3.52 -6.42
N ARG A 16 10.47 4.85 -6.21
CA ARG A 16 10.75 5.85 -7.26
C ARG A 16 12.04 5.57 -8.03
N LYS A 17 13.12 5.21 -7.33
CA LYS A 17 14.42 4.86 -7.93
C LYS A 17 14.40 3.66 -8.88
N ASN A 18 13.40 2.78 -8.77
CA ASN A 18 13.27 1.59 -9.60
C ASN A 18 12.14 1.75 -10.64
N PHE A 19 11.43 2.90 -10.68
CA PHE A 19 10.22 3.04 -11.48
C PHE A 19 10.46 2.76 -12.97
N ASP A 20 11.48 3.38 -13.56
CA ASP A 20 11.76 3.25 -15.00
C ASP A 20 12.14 1.81 -15.37
N SER A 21 12.98 1.16 -14.55
CA SER A 21 13.38 -0.23 -14.73
C SER A 21 12.19 -1.18 -14.62
N VAL A 22 11.36 -1.02 -13.58
CA VAL A 22 10.18 -1.86 -13.39
C VAL A 22 9.15 -1.63 -14.49
N ALA A 23 8.94 -0.40 -14.93
CA ALA A 23 8.02 -0.08 -16.02
C ALA A 23 8.47 -0.73 -17.34
N ALA A 24 9.77 -0.66 -17.67
CA ALA A 24 10.32 -1.33 -18.85
C ALA A 24 10.15 -2.84 -18.78
N ARG A 25 10.48 -3.47 -17.64
CA ARG A 25 10.29 -4.92 -17.43
C ARG A 25 8.82 -5.32 -17.52
N PHE A 26 7.92 -4.51 -16.95
CA PHE A 26 6.48 -4.75 -16.99
C PHE A 26 5.91 -4.71 -18.42
N ALA A 27 6.43 -3.84 -19.28
CA ALA A 27 6.01 -3.76 -20.68
C ALA A 27 6.50 -4.93 -21.54
N THR A 28 7.63 -5.54 -21.17
CA THR A 28 8.26 -6.63 -21.94
C THR A 28 7.69 -8.01 -21.62
N VAL A 29 7.16 -8.22 -20.41
CA VAL A 29 6.72 -9.54 -19.94
C VAL A 29 5.41 -9.98 -20.59
N SER A 30 5.37 -11.23 -21.04
CA SER A 30 4.19 -11.83 -21.66
C SER A 30 3.09 -12.18 -20.63
N ALA A 31 1.82 -12.03 -21.03
CA ALA A 31 0.68 -12.42 -20.20
C ALA A 31 0.66 -13.93 -19.89
N ALA A 32 1.18 -14.76 -20.80
CA ALA A 32 1.30 -16.19 -20.63
C ALA A 32 2.28 -16.56 -19.50
N ALA A 33 3.46 -15.89 -19.45
CA ALA A 33 4.42 -16.09 -18.38
C ALA A 33 3.84 -15.70 -17.00
N ILE A 34 3.11 -14.57 -16.94
CA ILE A 34 2.41 -14.15 -15.72
C ILE A 34 1.41 -15.21 -15.26
N HIS A 35 0.61 -15.76 -16.18
CA HIS A 35 -0.37 -16.80 -15.88
C HIS A 35 0.31 -18.06 -15.33
N ALA A 36 1.36 -18.56 -16.00
CA ALA A 36 2.10 -19.76 -15.60
C ALA A 36 2.76 -19.62 -14.21
N VAL A 37 3.32 -18.46 -13.89
CA VAL A 37 3.86 -18.18 -12.56
C VAL A 37 2.73 -18.08 -11.52
N SER A 38 1.63 -17.40 -11.85
CA SER A 38 0.49 -17.25 -10.92
C SER A 38 -0.15 -18.60 -10.54
N GLU A 39 -0.26 -19.52 -11.49
CA GLU A 39 -0.82 -20.85 -11.26
C GLU A 39 0.09 -21.68 -10.33
N ARG A 40 1.41 -21.61 -10.51
CA ARG A 40 2.38 -22.28 -9.63
C ARG A 40 2.38 -21.71 -8.22
N ILE A 41 2.30 -20.39 -8.09
CA ILE A 41 2.20 -19.73 -6.78
C ILE A 41 0.91 -20.15 -6.08
N SER A 42 -0.20 -20.33 -6.80
CA SER A 42 -1.45 -20.83 -6.22
C SER A 42 -1.33 -22.26 -5.66
N LYS A 43 -0.41 -23.06 -6.22
CA LYS A 43 -0.07 -24.42 -5.77
C LYS A 43 1.01 -24.44 -4.68
N GLY A 44 1.53 -23.28 -4.28
CA GLY A 44 2.51 -23.13 -3.20
C GLY A 44 3.97 -23.03 -3.66
N ASP A 45 4.24 -23.06 -4.97
CA ASP A 45 5.59 -22.88 -5.51
C ASP A 45 5.87 -21.40 -5.82
N VAL A 46 6.78 -20.81 -5.05
CA VAL A 46 7.09 -19.37 -5.08
C VAL A 46 8.49 -19.07 -5.62
N LYS A 47 9.29 -20.09 -5.96
CA LYS A 47 10.72 -19.93 -6.27
C LYS A 47 11.09 -20.42 -7.65
N THR A 48 10.35 -21.37 -8.21
CA THR A 48 10.76 -22.01 -9.46
C THR A 48 10.49 -21.10 -10.65
N ALA A 49 11.53 -20.87 -11.45
CA ALA A 49 11.43 -20.27 -12.78
C ALA A 49 12.12 -21.19 -13.78
N HIS A 50 11.45 -21.47 -14.89
CA HIS A 50 11.98 -22.31 -15.97
C HIS A 50 12.44 -21.48 -17.17
N SER A 51 12.01 -20.23 -17.26
CA SER A 51 12.42 -19.29 -18.31
C SER A 51 12.86 -17.95 -17.71
N GLU A 52 13.64 -17.20 -18.48
CA GLU A 52 14.05 -15.83 -18.12
C GLU A 52 12.84 -14.89 -17.97
N GLU A 53 11.77 -15.09 -18.75
CA GLU A 53 10.53 -14.33 -18.60
C GLU A 53 9.86 -14.62 -17.25
N GLU A 54 9.79 -15.88 -16.83
CA GLU A 54 9.22 -16.25 -15.53
C GLU A 54 10.05 -15.69 -14.37
N ARG A 55 11.38 -15.68 -14.51
CA ARG A 55 12.28 -15.06 -13.55
C ARG A 55 12.01 -13.56 -13.43
N MET A 56 11.77 -12.90 -14.57
CA MET A 56 11.39 -11.49 -14.62
C MET A 56 10.05 -11.23 -13.92
N VAL A 57 9.06 -12.11 -14.09
CA VAL A 57 7.78 -12.04 -13.36
C VAL A 57 8.00 -12.15 -11.85
N LEU A 58 8.82 -13.10 -11.39
CA LEU A 58 9.12 -13.25 -9.96
C LEU A 58 9.80 -12.02 -9.36
N ASP A 59 10.73 -11.40 -10.11
CA ASP A 59 11.35 -10.16 -9.68
C ASP A 59 10.35 -9.00 -9.66
N LEU A 60 9.50 -8.86 -10.69
CA LEU A 60 8.43 -7.86 -10.72
C LEU A 60 7.50 -8.01 -9.51
N MET A 61 7.14 -9.24 -9.11
CA MET A 61 6.32 -9.48 -7.92
C MET A 61 7.00 -9.05 -6.61
N ARG A 62 8.34 -9.05 -6.53
CA ARG A 62 9.08 -8.55 -5.36
C ARG A 62 9.13 -7.03 -5.31
N GLU A 63 9.18 -6.38 -6.46
CA GLU A 63 9.33 -4.92 -6.57
C GLU A 63 8.00 -4.17 -6.59
N VAL A 64 6.96 -4.81 -7.14
CA VAL A 64 5.62 -4.25 -7.28
C VAL A 64 4.77 -4.59 -6.06
N ASN A 65 4.43 -3.56 -5.29
CA ASN A 65 3.51 -3.70 -4.18
C ASN A 65 2.09 -3.36 -4.64
N LEU A 66 1.15 -4.28 -4.48
CA LEU A 66 -0.28 -3.97 -4.69
C LEU A 66 -0.75 -3.02 -3.58
N ILE A 67 -1.13 -1.81 -3.95
CA ILE A 67 -1.78 -0.87 -3.05
C ILE A 67 -3.29 -0.97 -3.26
N ASN A 68 -4.01 -1.14 -2.17
CA ASN A 68 -5.46 -1.00 -2.19
C ASN A 68 -5.88 0.11 -1.23
N ALA A 69 -6.05 1.32 -1.76
CA ALA A 69 -6.42 2.52 -1.01
C ALA A 69 -7.77 2.38 -0.28
N HIS A 70 -8.68 1.55 -0.80
CA HIS A 70 -10.03 1.38 -0.26
C HIS A 70 -10.16 0.24 0.75
N VAL A 71 -9.08 -0.47 1.08
CA VAL A 71 -9.10 -1.38 2.23
C VAL A 71 -8.92 -0.54 3.49
N TYR A 72 -10.00 -0.41 4.27
CA TYR A 72 -9.98 0.27 5.56
C TYR A 72 -8.86 -0.28 6.44
N GLY A 73 -8.11 0.61 7.10
CA GLY A 73 -6.99 0.25 7.96
C GLY A 73 -5.67 -0.05 7.24
N SER A 74 -5.68 -0.17 5.90
CA SER A 74 -4.44 -0.31 5.13
C SER A 74 -3.50 0.89 5.33
N PRO A 75 -2.17 0.72 5.17
CA PRO A 75 -1.22 1.83 5.24
C PRO A 75 -1.59 3.01 4.31
N GLN A 76 -2.11 2.71 3.12
CA GLN A 76 -2.52 3.73 2.15
C GLN A 76 -3.83 4.42 2.55
N SER A 77 -4.83 3.68 3.05
CA SER A 77 -6.07 4.28 3.57
C SER A 77 -5.77 5.28 4.69
N LYS A 78 -4.84 4.93 5.60
CA LYS A 78 -4.37 5.85 6.65
C LYS A 78 -3.66 7.09 6.08
N LEU A 79 -2.86 6.94 5.02
CA LEU A 79 -2.19 8.06 4.37
C LEU A 79 -3.21 9.02 3.73
N ILE A 80 -4.22 8.48 3.05
CA ILE A 80 -5.28 9.26 2.41
C ILE A 80 -6.08 10.05 3.45
N MET A 81 -6.54 9.40 4.52
CA MET A 81 -7.26 10.08 5.61
C MET A 81 -6.43 11.19 6.24
N ARG A 82 -5.11 10.99 6.44
CA ARG A 82 -4.22 12.05 6.94
C ARG A 82 -4.09 13.22 5.98
N ASN A 83 -4.03 12.97 4.67
CA ASN A 83 -3.97 14.03 3.68
C ASN A 83 -5.30 14.80 3.63
N GLU A 84 -6.42 14.12 3.78
CA GLU A 84 -7.75 14.73 3.87
C GLU A 84 -7.86 15.64 5.11
N ILE A 85 -7.45 15.17 6.29
CA ILE A 85 -7.40 16.00 7.51
C ILE A 85 -6.53 17.25 7.29
N ARG A 86 -5.37 17.12 6.63
CA ARG A 86 -4.53 18.29 6.30
C ARG A 86 -5.22 19.26 5.34
N ALA A 87 -5.88 18.76 4.30
CA ALA A 87 -6.62 19.60 3.37
C ALA A 87 -7.77 20.33 4.07
N LEU A 88 -8.50 19.65 4.96
CA LEU A 88 -9.56 20.25 5.77
C LEU A 88 -9.01 21.33 6.70
N MET A 89 -7.86 21.11 7.33
CA MET A 89 -7.21 22.13 8.16
C MET A 89 -6.77 23.36 7.35
N MET A 90 -6.33 23.17 6.11
CA MET A 90 -5.97 24.27 5.21
C MET A 90 -7.20 25.07 4.76
N ASP A 91 -8.31 24.39 4.46
CA ASP A 91 -9.53 25.02 3.94
C ASP A 91 -10.43 25.62 5.03
N LYS A 92 -10.56 24.94 6.17
CA LYS A 92 -11.47 25.29 7.28
C LYS A 92 -10.78 25.87 8.50
N GLY A 93 -9.44 25.89 8.52
CA GLY A 93 -8.65 26.25 9.69
C GLY A 93 -8.41 25.06 10.63
N LEU A 94 -7.52 25.27 11.61
CA LEU A 94 -7.19 24.24 12.60
C LEU A 94 -8.37 23.99 13.54
N PRO A 95 -8.64 22.72 13.91
CA PRO A 95 -9.63 22.45 14.95
C PRO A 95 -9.17 23.01 16.29
N SER A 96 -10.11 23.55 17.08
CA SER A 96 -9.84 23.96 18.45
C SER A 96 -9.63 22.72 19.32
N PHE A 97 -8.43 22.58 19.89
CA PHE A 97 -8.12 21.53 20.85
C PHE A 97 -8.35 22.06 22.27
N TYR A 98 -9.22 21.39 23.02
CA TYR A 98 -9.39 21.63 24.45
C TYR A 98 -8.72 20.48 25.21
N ILE A 99 -7.76 20.82 26.07
CA ILE A 99 -7.08 19.86 26.93
C ILE A 99 -7.47 20.20 28.36
N THR A 100 -8.17 19.29 29.02
CA THR A 100 -8.41 19.38 30.47
C THR A 100 -7.30 18.61 31.17
N ILE A 101 -6.40 19.33 31.81
CA ILE A 101 -5.41 18.74 32.71
C ILE A 101 -6.04 18.74 34.10
N ASN A 102 -6.35 17.56 34.63
CA ASN A 102 -6.75 17.40 36.02
C ASN A 102 -5.55 16.87 36.81
N PRO A 103 -4.72 17.75 37.42
CA PRO A 103 -3.63 17.28 38.26
C PRO A 103 -4.21 16.57 39.48
N ALA A 104 -3.61 15.44 39.85
CA ALA A 104 -4.00 14.75 41.09
C ALA A 104 -3.66 15.64 42.29
N ASP A 105 -4.67 15.90 43.11
CA ASP A 105 -4.63 16.66 44.36
C ASP A 105 -3.65 16.07 45.39
N ILE A 106 -3.43 14.76 45.36
CA ILE A 106 -2.51 14.02 46.25
C ILE A 106 -1.05 14.52 46.15
N TYR A 107 -0.65 15.14 45.03
CA TYR A 107 0.71 15.65 44.83
C TYR A 107 0.80 17.17 44.87
N ASN A 108 -0.25 17.87 45.34
CA ASN A 108 -0.22 19.31 45.47
C ASN A 108 0.58 19.71 46.72
N PRO A 109 1.72 20.43 46.60
CA PRO A 109 2.54 20.85 47.75
C PRO A 109 1.88 21.93 48.64
N LEU A 110 0.67 22.36 48.29
CA LEU A 110 -0.14 23.33 49.04
C LEU A 110 -1.19 22.69 49.96
N VAL A 111 -1.33 21.35 49.94
CA VAL A 111 -2.17 20.58 50.88
C VAL A 111 -1.26 19.84 51.87
#